data_AF-A0A813H3Q2-F1
#
_entry.id   AF-A0A813H3Q2-F1
#
_cell.length_a   1.000
_cell.length_b   1.000
_cell.length_c   1.000
_cell.angle_alpha   90.00
_cell.angle_beta   90.00
_cell.angle_gamma   90.00
#
_symmetry.space_group_name_H-M   'P 1'
#
loop_
_entity.id
_entity.type
_entity.pdbx_description
1 polymer ?
#
loop_
_entity_poly.entity_id
_entity_poly.type
_entity_poly.pdbx_seq_one_letter_code
_entity_poly.pdbx_strand_id
1 'polypeptide(L)'
;MQLNGCIGGTVLGGTSQDGVLPPIGGFVCKLEEKKVPPVVAQGAGTPRAVCVEAMPKTAAALKTALAKYLLPHSNDTEFATQLDMVHAAVSNEEAPGLTVDFPDGAPGEEAGGMNQSGGRPTRPVLVRTVGSLVKERALPKVDILIIDTEGADPLVLQGATDALKSVRYSIWSLKYTEIW
;
A
#
# COMPACT_ATOMS: atom_id res chain seq x y z
N MET A 1 -6.56 -14.10 14.41
CA MET A 1 -6.84 -12.75 14.93
C MET A 1 -8.08 -12.87 15.81
N GLN A 2 -7.93 -12.87 17.13
CA GLN A 2 -9.06 -12.86 18.06
C GLN A 2 -9.25 -11.40 18.51
N LEU A 3 -10.41 -10.83 18.20
CA LEU A 3 -10.86 -9.57 18.79
C LEU A 3 -11.39 -9.90 20.18
N ASN A 4 -10.59 -9.63 21.21
CA ASN A 4 -11.09 -9.66 22.59
C ASN A 4 -11.61 -8.27 22.95
N GLY A 5 -12.95 -8.16 23.01
CA GLY A 5 -13.72 -7.29 23.90
C GLY A 5 -13.47 -5.79 23.85
N CYS A 6 -14.21 -5.06 23.02
CA CYS A 6 -14.61 -3.69 23.37
C CYS A 6 -15.77 -3.78 24.36
N ILE A 7 -15.53 -3.47 25.64
CA ILE A 7 -16.61 -3.25 26.61
C ILE A 7 -17.16 -1.84 26.35
N GLY A 8 -18.23 -1.76 25.57
CA GLY A 8 -19.01 -0.54 25.40
C GLY A 8 -19.95 -0.35 26.59
N GLY A 9 -19.63 0.57 27.49
CA GLY A 9 -20.60 1.09 28.46
C GLY A 9 -21.42 2.21 27.81
N THR A 10 -22.68 1.91 27.48
CA THR A 10 -23.68 2.95 27.16
C THR A 10 -24.07 3.65 28.46
N VAL A 11 -23.83 4.96 28.55
CA VAL A 11 -24.52 5.80 29.55
C VAL A 11 -25.62 6.55 28.82
N LEU A 12 -26.85 6.05 28.93
CA LEU A 12 -28.06 6.79 28.64
C LEU A 12 -28.44 7.61 29.88
N GLY A 13 -28.63 8.91 29.68
CA GLY A 13 -29.51 9.74 30.52
C GLY A 13 -28.81 10.64 31.55
N GLY A 14 -29.07 11.94 31.43
CA GLY A 14 -28.79 12.93 32.48
C GLY A 14 -28.73 14.35 31.94
N THR A 15 -29.86 15.04 31.90
CA THR A 15 -29.92 16.50 31.69
C THR A 15 -29.18 17.21 32.81
N SER A 16 -28.05 17.86 32.53
CA SER A 16 -27.52 18.91 33.40
C SER A 16 -27.73 20.26 32.73
N GLN A 17 -28.53 21.10 33.39
CA GLN A 17 -28.49 22.54 33.23
C GLN A 17 -27.05 22.99 33.50
N ASP A 18 -26.44 23.58 32.48
CA ASP A 18 -25.30 24.50 32.49
C ASP A 18 -24.57 24.29 31.16
N GLY A 19 -24.56 25.33 30.32
CA GLY A 19 -24.14 25.30 28.92
C GLY A 19 -22.64 25.09 28.68
N VAL A 20 -22.07 24.02 29.23
CA VAL A 20 -20.72 23.56 28.96
C VAL A 20 -20.84 22.23 28.22
N LEU A 21 -20.48 22.23 26.94
CA LEU A 21 -20.37 21.01 26.15
C LEU A 21 -19.41 20.03 26.87
N PRO A 22 -19.78 18.75 27.04
CA PRO A 22 -18.85 17.78 27.59
C PRO A 22 -17.62 17.67 26.68
N PRO A 23 -16.41 17.49 27.23
CA PRO A 23 -15.21 17.32 26.42
C PRO A 23 -15.41 16.13 25.49
N ILE A 24 -15.21 16.35 24.18
CA ILE A 24 -15.18 15.28 23.18
C ILE A 24 -14.11 14.30 23.66
N GLY A 25 -14.54 13.11 24.09
CA GLY A 25 -13.67 12.07 24.58
C GLY A 25 -12.66 11.72 23.50
N GLY A 26 -11.42 12.20 23.66
CA GLY A 26 -10.31 11.80 22.82
C GLY A 26 -10.14 10.30 22.94
N PHE A 27 -10.25 9.59 21.82
CA PHE A 27 -9.86 8.20 21.74
C PHE A 27 -8.34 8.12 21.90
N VAL A 28 -7.88 7.82 23.11
CA VAL A 28 -6.50 7.42 23.34
C VAL A 28 -6.41 5.93 23.01
N CYS A 29 -6.07 5.61 21.76
CA CYS A 29 -5.57 4.29 21.43
C CYS A 29 -4.23 4.11 22.15
N LYS A 30 -4.23 3.41 23.29
CA LYS A 30 -2.99 2.88 23.87
C LYS A 30 -2.41 1.86 22.89
N LEU A 31 -1.36 2.26 22.18
CA LEU A 31 -0.44 1.32 21.54
C LEU A 31 0.28 0.58 22.67
N GLU A 32 -0.22 -0.59 23.05
CA GLU A 32 0.57 -1.52 23.84
C GLU A 32 1.70 -2.04 22.94
N GLU A 33 2.95 -1.69 23.28
CA GLU A 33 4.14 -2.33 22.69
C GLU A 33 4.10 -3.81 23.06
N LYS A 34 3.50 -4.61 22.19
CA LYS A 34 3.61 -6.05 22.29
C LYS A 34 5.05 -6.39 21.93
N LYS A 35 5.82 -6.78 22.95
CA LYS A 35 7.22 -7.22 22.82
C LYS A 35 7.30 -8.26 21.71
N VAL A 36 7.77 -7.84 20.53
CA VAL A 36 7.89 -8.70 19.36
C VAL A 36 8.93 -9.77 19.72
N PRO A 37 8.60 -11.07 19.65
CA PRO A 37 9.58 -12.10 19.93
C PRO A 37 10.80 -11.92 19.00
N PRO A 38 12.02 -12.21 19.49
CA PRO A 38 13.21 -12.10 18.67
C PRO A 38 13.02 -12.90 17.38
N VAL A 39 13.40 -12.29 16.26
CA VAL A 39 13.35 -12.92 14.95
C VAL A 39 14.27 -14.11 14.99
N VAL A 40 13.73 -15.30 15.14
CA VAL A 40 14.44 -16.50 14.74
C VAL A 40 14.57 -16.38 13.22
N ALA A 41 15.79 -16.23 12.71
CA ALA A 41 16.07 -16.21 11.29
C ALA A 41 15.62 -17.54 10.67
N GLN A 42 14.36 -17.59 10.22
CA GLN A 42 13.81 -18.73 9.53
C GLN A 42 14.22 -18.65 8.07
N GLY A 43 15.21 -19.46 7.69
CA GLY A 43 15.58 -19.76 6.31
C GLY A 43 16.23 -18.61 5.54
N ALA A 44 17.45 -18.81 5.08
CA ALA A 44 18.14 -17.93 4.14
C ALA A 44 17.46 -18.01 2.76
N GLY A 45 16.30 -17.37 2.61
CA GLY A 45 15.73 -17.06 1.31
C GLY A 45 16.40 -15.80 0.77
N THR A 46 16.76 -15.81 -0.51
CA THR A 46 17.25 -14.63 -1.21
C THR A 46 16.21 -13.50 -1.10
N PRO A 47 16.57 -12.29 -0.61
CA PRO A 47 15.63 -11.19 -0.52
C PRO A 47 14.97 -10.91 -1.87
N ARG A 48 13.66 -10.65 -1.89
CA ARG A 48 12.93 -10.27 -3.10
C ARG A 48 12.10 -9.03 -2.84
N ALA A 49 12.05 -8.15 -3.82
CA ALA A 49 11.27 -6.92 -3.82
C ALA A 49 10.40 -6.87 -5.09
N VAL A 50 9.16 -6.39 -4.93
CA VAL A 50 8.25 -6.12 -6.04
C VAL A 50 7.83 -4.67 -5.91
N CYS A 51 8.24 -3.86 -6.88
CA CYS A 51 7.80 -2.48 -7.03
C CYS A 51 6.61 -2.46 -7.97
N VAL A 52 5.55 -1.74 -7.61
CA VAL A 52 4.37 -1.56 -8.45
C VAL A 52 4.18 -0.07 -8.66
N GLU A 53 4.12 0.33 -9.92
CA GLU A 53 3.95 1.73 -10.33
C GLU A 53 2.86 1.80 -11.39
N ALA A 54 1.94 2.73 -11.24
CA ALA A 54 0.79 2.88 -12.13
C ALA A 54 1.07 3.87 -13.28
N MET A 55 1.75 4.98 -12.99
CA MET A 55 1.97 6.03 -13.98
C MET A 55 2.95 5.55 -15.06
N PRO A 56 2.53 5.51 -16.35
CA PRO A 56 3.33 4.88 -17.41
C PRO A 56 4.76 5.44 -17.55
N LYS A 57 4.92 6.76 -17.45
CA LYS A 57 6.24 7.41 -17.58
C LYS A 57 7.14 7.19 -16.36
N THR A 58 6.58 7.14 -15.15
CA THR A 58 7.35 6.73 -13.96
C THR A 58 7.75 5.26 -14.06
N ALA A 59 6.82 4.37 -14.43
CA ALA A 59 7.10 2.96 -14.64
C ALA A 59 8.22 2.74 -15.69
N ALA A 60 8.17 3.48 -16.80
CA ALA A 60 9.24 3.43 -17.82
C ALA A 60 10.58 3.93 -17.26
N ALA A 61 10.60 5.07 -16.57
CA ALA A 61 11.81 5.63 -15.98
C ALA A 61 12.43 4.70 -14.93
N LEU A 62 11.61 4.09 -14.06
CA LEU A 62 12.04 3.08 -13.09
C LEU A 62 12.64 1.86 -13.79
N LYS A 63 11.99 1.31 -14.83
CA LYS A 63 12.59 0.20 -15.62
C LYS A 63 13.96 0.58 -16.18
N THR A 64 14.11 1.78 -16.73
CA THR A 64 15.40 2.25 -17.23
C THR A 64 16.43 2.40 -16.12
N ALA A 65 16.03 2.94 -14.96
CA ALA A 65 16.91 3.08 -13.80
C ALA A 65 17.37 1.72 -13.26
N LEU A 66 16.45 0.75 -13.13
CA LEU A 66 16.77 -0.63 -12.74
C LEU A 66 17.78 -1.24 -13.71
N ALA A 67 17.53 -1.10 -15.02
CA ALA A 67 18.42 -1.63 -16.05
C ALA A 67 19.82 -0.97 -16.05
N LYS A 68 19.89 0.32 -15.67
CA LYS A 68 21.14 1.09 -15.69
C LYS A 68 21.96 0.95 -14.41
N TYR A 69 21.32 0.87 -13.25
CA TYR A 69 22.00 0.96 -11.96
C TYR A 69 22.09 -0.36 -11.22
N LEU A 70 21.17 -1.31 -11.46
CA LEU A 70 21.17 -2.60 -10.77
C LEU A 70 21.74 -3.74 -11.61
N LEU A 71 21.47 -3.75 -12.93
CA LEU A 71 21.98 -4.82 -13.81
C LEU A 71 23.49 -4.72 -14.13
N PRO A 72 24.11 -3.54 -14.32
CA PRO A 72 25.52 -3.46 -14.77
C PRO A 72 26.55 -3.48 -13.64
N HIS A 73 26.14 -3.26 -12.39
CA HIS A 73 27.05 -3.21 -11.24
C HIS A 73 27.06 -4.51 -10.42
N SER A 74 26.24 -5.48 -10.80
CA SER A 74 26.27 -6.80 -10.22
C SER A 74 27.12 -7.72 -11.10
N ASN A 75 28.37 -7.98 -10.70
CA ASN A 75 29.00 -9.27 -11.04
C ASN A 75 28.20 -10.45 -10.44
N ASP A 76 27.24 -10.11 -9.58
CA ASP A 76 26.34 -10.97 -8.84
C ASP A 76 24.94 -10.93 -9.47
N THR A 77 24.74 -11.66 -10.57
CA THR A 77 23.43 -11.75 -11.27
C THR A 77 22.25 -12.09 -10.36
N GLU A 78 22.49 -12.57 -9.13
CA GLU A 78 21.45 -12.78 -8.13
C GLU A 78 20.71 -11.48 -7.77
N PHE A 79 21.37 -10.36 -7.47
CA PHE A 79 20.66 -9.15 -6.99
C PHE A 79 19.77 -8.52 -8.07
N ALA A 80 20.22 -8.54 -9.31
CA ALA A 80 19.43 -8.13 -10.47
C ALA A 80 18.11 -8.90 -10.61
N THR A 81 18.07 -10.18 -10.19
CA THR A 81 16.86 -11.02 -10.22
C THR A 81 15.95 -10.83 -9.00
N GLN A 82 16.37 -10.02 -8.02
CA GLN A 82 15.67 -9.86 -6.75
C GLN A 82 14.64 -8.72 -6.76
N LEU A 83 14.71 -7.77 -7.70
CA LEU A 83 13.76 -6.66 -7.80
C LEU A 83 12.95 -6.74 -9.11
N ASP A 84 11.66 -7.01 -8.98
CA ASP A 84 10.69 -6.99 -10.08
C ASP A 84 9.92 -5.66 -10.10
N MET A 85 9.61 -5.15 -11.30
CA MET A 85 8.79 -3.95 -11.47
C MET A 85 7.56 -4.25 -12.31
N VAL A 86 6.39 -4.09 -11.68
CA VAL A 86 5.08 -4.30 -12.27
C VAL A 86 4.45 -2.96 -12.63
N HIS A 87 4.16 -2.75 -13.92
CA HIS A 87 3.34 -1.62 -14.35
C HIS A 87 1.86 -1.96 -14.19
N ALA A 88 1.25 -1.51 -13.10
CA ALA A 88 -0.15 -1.75 -12.77
C ALA A 88 -0.66 -0.72 -11.76
N ALA A 89 -1.96 -0.47 -11.78
CA ALA A 89 -2.66 0.22 -10.73
C ALA A 89 -3.09 -0.78 -9.65
N VAL A 90 -2.93 -0.43 -8.38
CA VAL A 90 -3.34 -1.31 -7.27
C VAL A 90 -4.65 -0.83 -6.67
N SER A 91 -5.61 -1.74 -6.47
CA SER A 91 -6.92 -1.43 -5.89
C SER A 91 -7.50 -2.60 -5.09
N ASN A 92 -8.75 -2.46 -4.64
CA ASN A 92 -9.51 -3.45 -3.89
C ASN A 92 -10.05 -4.60 -4.76
N GLU A 93 -10.26 -4.36 -6.04
CA GLU A 93 -10.86 -5.31 -6.98
C GLU A 93 -10.01 -5.45 -8.25
N GLU A 94 -10.08 -6.63 -8.87
CA GLU A 94 -9.41 -6.96 -10.12
C GLU A 94 -10.32 -7.83 -10.97
N ALA A 95 -10.34 -7.59 -12.28
CA ALA A 95 -11.00 -8.44 -13.25
C ALA A 95 -10.16 -8.52 -14.55
N PRO A 96 -10.31 -9.59 -15.35
CA PRO A 96 -9.60 -9.70 -16.62
C PRO A 96 -9.85 -8.48 -17.53
N GLY A 97 -8.77 -7.79 -17.92
CA GLY A 97 -8.85 -6.60 -18.76
C GLY A 97 -9.34 -5.34 -18.06
N LEU A 98 -9.54 -5.36 -16.74
CA LEU A 98 -9.90 -4.17 -15.97
C LEU A 98 -8.75 -3.17 -16.02
N THR A 99 -9.04 -1.98 -16.53
CA THR A 99 -8.09 -0.86 -16.59
C THR A 99 -8.67 0.37 -15.93
N VAL A 100 -7.79 1.23 -15.45
CA VAL A 100 -8.10 2.57 -14.96
C VAL A 100 -7.23 3.59 -15.67
N ASP A 101 -7.74 4.79 -15.84
CA ASP A 101 -7.01 5.85 -16.52
C ASP A 101 -6.04 6.54 -15.57
N PHE A 102 -4.78 6.63 -16.00
CA PHE A 102 -3.74 7.40 -15.33
C PHE A 102 -3.22 8.51 -16.26
N PRO A 103 -2.89 9.70 -15.73
CA PRO A 103 -2.31 10.77 -16.52
C PRO A 103 -0.94 10.37 -17.08
N ASP A 104 -0.65 10.81 -18.29
CA ASP A 104 0.67 10.66 -18.92
C ASP A 104 1.63 11.80 -18.50
N GLY A 105 1.72 12.03 -17.19
CA GLY A 105 2.51 13.09 -16.53
C GLY A 105 4.02 12.89 -16.62
N ALA A 106 4.81 13.85 -16.14
CA ALA A 106 6.27 13.68 -16.11
C ALA A 106 6.69 12.57 -15.13
N PRO A 107 7.83 11.87 -15.33
CA PRO A 107 8.32 10.90 -14.36
C PRO A 107 8.50 11.51 -12.97
N GLY A 108 7.99 10.82 -11.94
CA GLY A 108 8.06 11.29 -10.53
C GLY A 108 7.11 12.42 -10.19
N GLU A 109 6.15 12.73 -11.06
CA GLU A 109 5.10 13.69 -10.76
C GLU A 109 4.05 13.11 -9.80
N GLU A 110 3.87 13.79 -8.68
CA GLU A 110 2.91 13.44 -7.61
C GLU A 110 1.49 13.97 -7.92
N ALA A 111 0.48 13.49 -7.20
CA ALA A 111 -0.93 13.89 -7.33
C ALA A 111 -1.61 13.60 -8.70
N GLY A 112 -1.04 12.73 -9.54
CA GLY A 112 -1.65 12.25 -10.77
C GLY A 112 -2.63 11.08 -10.57
N GLY A 113 -3.40 11.07 -9.47
CA GLY A 113 -4.11 9.88 -8.98
C GLY A 113 -5.03 9.19 -10.00
N MET A 114 -5.51 8.00 -9.65
CA MET A 114 -6.42 7.22 -10.49
C MET A 114 -7.62 8.05 -10.96
N ASN A 115 -7.93 8.02 -12.26
CA ASN A 115 -9.00 8.79 -12.91
C ASN A 115 -8.86 10.32 -12.79
N GLN A 116 -7.68 10.84 -12.46
CA GLN A 116 -7.39 12.27 -12.46
C GLN A 116 -6.67 12.64 -13.75
N SER A 117 -7.40 13.21 -14.71
CA SER A 117 -6.77 13.68 -15.95
C SER A 117 -6.09 15.04 -15.76
N GLY A 118 -6.65 15.93 -14.93
CA GLY A 118 -6.14 17.30 -14.78
C GLY A 118 -6.01 18.06 -16.12
N GLY A 119 -6.81 17.68 -17.13
CA GLY A 119 -6.70 18.20 -18.50
C GLY A 119 -5.59 17.58 -19.36
N ARG A 120 -4.95 16.51 -18.90
CA ARG A 120 -3.84 15.82 -19.60
C ARG A 120 -4.31 14.55 -20.30
N PRO A 121 -3.58 14.08 -21.32
CA PRO A 121 -3.82 12.77 -21.90
C PRO A 121 -3.70 11.69 -20.82
N THR A 122 -4.66 10.77 -20.80
CA THR A 122 -4.63 9.59 -19.94
C THR A 122 -4.22 8.36 -20.74
N ARG A 123 -3.76 7.33 -20.02
CA ARG A 123 -3.46 6.01 -20.54
C ARG A 123 -4.16 4.96 -19.68
N PRO A 124 -4.77 3.93 -20.28
CA PRO A 124 -5.33 2.82 -19.53
C PRO A 124 -4.20 2.00 -18.91
N VAL A 125 -4.32 1.71 -17.63
CA VAL A 125 -3.38 0.90 -16.84
C VAL A 125 -4.16 -0.24 -16.19
N LEU A 126 -3.64 -1.46 -16.32
CA LEU A 126 -4.28 -2.65 -15.74
C LEU A 126 -4.37 -2.54 -14.22
N VAL A 127 -5.53 -2.91 -13.68
CA VAL A 127 -5.77 -2.97 -12.24
C VAL A 127 -5.39 -4.34 -11.72
N ARG A 128 -4.71 -4.37 -10.57
CA ARG A 128 -4.35 -5.58 -9.83
C ARG A 128 -4.67 -5.39 -8.35
N THR A 129 -4.90 -6.50 -7.64
CA THR A 129 -4.89 -6.50 -6.17
C THR A 129 -3.52 -6.88 -5.63
N VAL A 130 -3.16 -6.42 -4.42
CA VAL A 130 -1.94 -6.90 -3.74
C VAL A 130 -1.98 -8.42 -3.59
N GLY A 131 -3.16 -8.97 -3.26
CA GLY A 131 -3.34 -10.42 -3.14
C GLY A 131 -3.00 -11.20 -4.41
N SER A 132 -3.39 -10.72 -5.59
CA SER A 132 -3.07 -11.43 -6.85
C SER A 132 -1.59 -11.32 -7.18
N LEU A 133 -0.95 -10.18 -6.93
CA LEU A 133 0.49 -9.97 -7.15
C LEU A 133 1.33 -10.91 -6.27
N VAL A 134 0.98 -11.02 -4.97
CA VAL A 134 1.63 -11.94 -4.03
C VAL A 134 1.52 -13.39 -4.50
N LYS A 135 0.33 -13.80 -4.96
CA LYS A 135 0.09 -15.16 -5.48
C LYS A 135 0.88 -15.43 -6.78
N GLU A 136 0.79 -14.52 -7.75
CA GLU A 136 1.46 -14.66 -9.05
C GLU A 136 2.99 -14.71 -8.91
N ARG A 137 3.56 -13.93 -7.99
CA ARG A 137 5.02 -13.91 -7.74
C ARG A 137 5.51 -15.00 -6.80
N ALA A 138 4.60 -15.87 -6.34
CA ALA A 138 4.88 -16.91 -5.35
C ALA A 138 5.61 -16.34 -4.12
N LEU A 139 5.02 -15.32 -3.50
CA LEU A 139 5.53 -14.68 -2.29
C LEU A 139 4.81 -15.24 -1.05
N PRO A 140 5.25 -16.37 -0.47
CA PRO A 140 4.54 -17.02 0.63
C PRO A 140 4.53 -16.16 1.91
N LYS A 141 5.47 -15.22 2.03
CA LYS A 141 5.61 -14.29 3.15
C LYS A 141 6.01 -12.92 2.61
N VAL A 142 5.46 -11.86 3.22
CA VAL A 142 5.83 -10.47 2.91
C VAL A 142 6.43 -9.87 4.17
N ASP A 143 7.75 -9.65 4.21
CA ASP A 143 8.34 -9.05 5.40
C ASP A 143 8.00 -7.56 5.52
N ILE A 144 7.93 -6.85 4.40
CA ILE A 144 7.67 -5.41 4.34
C ILE A 144 6.68 -5.12 3.22
N LEU A 145 5.58 -4.45 3.54
CA LEU A 145 4.63 -3.88 2.59
C LEU A 145 4.63 -2.35 2.74
N ILE A 146 4.94 -1.64 1.66
CA ILE A 146 4.87 -0.17 1.60
C ILE A 146 3.74 0.21 0.65
N ILE A 147 2.86 1.11 1.09
CA ILE A 147 1.77 1.66 0.28
C ILE A 147 1.92 3.18 0.27
N ASP A 148 2.04 3.74 -0.92
CA ASP A 148 1.95 5.18 -1.20
C ASP A 148 1.22 5.31 -2.54
N THR A 149 -0.09 5.51 -2.49
CA THR A 149 -0.95 5.44 -3.69
C THR A 149 -1.80 6.69 -3.89
N GLU A 150 -1.27 7.84 -3.47
CA GLU A 150 -1.84 9.17 -3.70
C GLU A 150 -3.34 9.26 -3.34
N GLY A 151 -3.74 8.63 -2.23
CA GLY A 151 -5.10 8.64 -1.69
C GLY A 151 -5.92 7.37 -1.94
N ALA A 152 -5.43 6.44 -2.77
CA ALA A 152 -6.09 5.14 -2.98
C ALA A 152 -5.76 4.09 -1.90
N ASP A 153 -5.00 4.47 -0.87
CA ASP A 153 -4.48 3.60 0.17
C ASP A 153 -5.55 2.73 0.85
N PRO A 154 -6.75 3.25 1.19
CA PRO A 154 -7.82 2.41 1.76
C PRO A 154 -8.29 1.29 0.82
N LEU A 155 -8.33 1.54 -0.49
CA LEU A 155 -8.72 0.53 -1.48
C LEU A 155 -7.62 -0.53 -1.64
N VAL A 156 -6.36 -0.10 -1.68
CA VAL A 156 -5.21 -1.01 -1.72
C VAL A 156 -5.21 -1.94 -0.50
N LEU A 157 -5.47 -1.40 0.70
CA LEU A 157 -5.56 -2.19 1.93
C LEU A 157 -6.69 -3.23 1.88
N GLN A 158 -7.87 -2.87 1.33
CA GLN A 158 -8.96 -3.83 1.12
C GLN A 158 -8.54 -4.97 0.17
N GLY A 159 -7.89 -4.64 -0.95
CA GLY A 159 -7.37 -5.63 -1.92
C GLY A 159 -6.18 -6.43 -1.39
N ALA A 160 -5.60 -6.01 -0.27
CA ALA A 160 -4.49 -6.68 0.40
C ALA A 160 -4.93 -7.61 1.54
N THR A 161 -6.24 -7.75 1.83
CA THR A 161 -6.75 -8.47 3.01
C THR A 161 -6.11 -9.84 3.25
N ASP A 162 -5.93 -10.65 2.20
CA ASP A 162 -5.28 -11.96 2.33
C ASP A 162 -3.77 -11.87 2.49
N ALA A 163 -3.12 -10.97 1.74
CA ALA A 163 -1.66 -10.76 1.81
C ALA A 163 -1.25 -10.22 3.18
N LEU A 164 -2.05 -9.34 3.78
CA LEU A 164 -1.80 -8.75 5.11
C LEU A 164 -1.67 -9.81 6.21
N LYS A 165 -2.25 -11.00 6.04
CA LYS A 165 -2.10 -12.12 6.99
C LYS A 165 -0.67 -12.67 7.05
N SER A 166 0.12 -12.48 5.99
CA SER A 166 1.52 -12.88 5.90
C SER A 166 2.49 -11.69 5.95
N VAL A 167 1.97 -10.46 6.07
CA VAL A 167 2.77 -9.25 6.21
C VAL A 167 3.32 -9.12 7.63
N ARG A 168 4.63 -8.93 7.74
CA ARG A 168 5.27 -8.70 9.04
C ARG A 168 5.29 -7.22 9.44
N TYR A 169 5.59 -6.33 8.50
CA TYR A 169 5.60 -4.89 8.68
C TYR A 169 4.85 -4.21 7.55
N SER A 170 3.89 -3.36 7.88
CA SER A 170 3.17 -2.53 6.91
C SER A 170 3.45 -1.06 7.17
N ILE A 171 3.86 -0.32 6.14
CA ILE A 171 4.07 1.12 6.17
C ILE A 171 3.12 1.72 5.14
N TRP A 172 2.29 2.66 5.56
CA TRP A 172 1.37 3.35 4.67
C TRP A 172 1.18 4.78 5.16
N SER A 173 0.94 5.68 4.23
CA SER A 173 0.76 7.11 4.51
C SER A 173 -0.65 7.53 4.11
N LEU A 174 -1.47 7.93 5.08
CA LEU A 174 -2.73 8.59 4.75
C LEU A 174 -2.44 10.04 4.39
N LYS A 175 -2.28 10.31 3.09
CA LYS A 175 -2.34 11.67 2.57
C LYS A 175 -3.82 12.06 2.43
N TYR A 176 -4.28 12.95 3.30
CA TYR A 176 -5.55 13.65 3.07
C TYR A 176 -5.31 14.74 2.03
N THR A 177 -5.56 14.44 0.77
CA THR A 177 -5.82 15.49 -0.22
C THR A 177 -7.27 15.91 -0.05
N GLU A 178 -7.51 17.12 0.44
CA GLU A 178 -8.84 17.71 0.36
C GLU A 178 -9.20 17.81 -1.13
N ILE A 179 -10.04 16.89 -1.59
CA ILE A 179 -10.65 16.96 -2.91
C ILE A 179 -11.70 18.06 -2.83
N TRP A 180 -11.34 19.27 -3.25
CA TRP A 180 -12.26 20.39 -3.50
C TRP A 180 -12.85 20.29 -4.90
#